data_AF-A0A924YKH8-F1
#
_entry.id   AF-A0A924YKH8-F1
#
_cell.length_a   1.000
_cell.length_b   1.000
_cell.length_c   1.000
_cell.angle_alpha   90.00
_cell.angle_beta   90.00
_cell.angle_gamma   90.00
#
_symmetry.space_group_name_H-M   'P 1'
#
loop_
_entity.id
_entity.type
_entity.pdbx_description
1 polymer ?
#
loop_
_entity_poly.entity_id
_entity_poly.type
_entity_poly.pdbx_seq_one_letter_code
_entity_poly.pdbx_strand_id
1 'polypeptide(L)'
;MTFRPWHHAVVLAWLLIGLCVGCEPRAGTGHERYVPVPEKARATITVALEMWQRGEPVGEVPGTKPLVVVVDSFRREGQTLEQFEVLGEVPGLTQRTYLVKLTFANPAAEEKVRFAVLGIDPLWVY
;
A
#
# COMPACT_ATOMS: atom_id res chain seq x y z
N MET A 1 -5.43 -8.45 -66.00
CA MET A 1 -6.46 -8.35 -64.94
C MET A 1 -5.73 -8.22 -63.62
N THR A 2 -5.94 -7.09 -62.93
CA THR A 2 -5.19 -6.57 -61.77
C THR A 2 -5.98 -6.74 -60.46
N PHE A 3 -5.25 -6.65 -59.33
CA PHE A 3 -5.67 -6.52 -57.90
C PHE A 3 -5.98 -7.82 -57.13
N ARG A 4 -5.10 -8.39 -56.29
CA ARG A 4 -4.41 -7.95 -55.03
C ARG A 4 -5.21 -8.37 -53.76
N PRO A 5 -4.97 -9.56 -53.18
CA PRO A 5 -5.71 -10.10 -52.03
C PRO A 5 -5.16 -9.60 -50.68
N TRP A 6 -4.97 -8.29 -50.52
CA TRP A 6 -4.29 -7.71 -49.34
C TRP A 6 -5.27 -7.14 -48.30
N HIS A 7 -6.56 -7.02 -48.61
CA HIS A 7 -7.50 -6.24 -47.79
C HIS A 7 -8.11 -7.04 -46.63
N HIS A 8 -8.23 -8.37 -46.76
CA HIS A 8 -8.92 -9.19 -45.76
C HIS A 8 -8.05 -9.53 -44.53
N ALA A 9 -6.73 -9.59 -44.70
CA ALA A 9 -5.81 -9.88 -43.59
C ALA A 9 -5.69 -8.70 -42.60
N VAL A 10 -5.83 -7.46 -43.10
CA VAL A 10 -5.67 -6.25 -42.27
C VAL A 10 -6.91 -5.98 -41.40
N VAL A 11 -8.11 -6.31 -41.90
CA VAL A 11 -9.37 -6.06 -41.15
C VAL A 11 -9.54 -7.01 -39.97
N LEU A 12 -9.09 -8.26 -40.10
CA LEU A 12 -9.16 -9.25 -39.01
C LEU A 12 -8.17 -8.96 -37.87
N ALA A 13 -7.03 -8.33 -38.16
CA ALA A 13 -6.04 -7.95 -37.15
C ALA A 13 -6.51 -6.78 -36.26
N TRP A 14 -7.38 -5.91 -36.77
CA TRP A 14 -7.92 -4.77 -36.00
C TRP A 14 -9.04 -5.14 -35.03
N LEU A 15 -9.74 -6.25 -35.25
CA LEU A 15 -10.83 -6.68 -34.35
C LEU A 15 -10.34 -7.36 -33.06
N LEU A 16 -9.08 -7.84 -33.02
CA LEU A 16 -8.53 -8.59 -31.90
C LEU A 16 -7.83 -7.72 -30.83
N ILE A 17 -7.61 -6.43 -31.10
CA ILE A 17 -6.91 -5.52 -30.17
C ILE A 17 -7.89 -4.88 -29.15
N GLY A 18 -9.20 -5.03 -29.32
CA GLY A 18 -10.21 -4.41 -28.46
C GLY A 18 -10.52 -5.10 -27.13
N LEU A 19 -10.02 -6.32 -26.87
CA LEU A 19 -10.41 -7.11 -25.68
C LEU A 19 -9.52 -6.95 -24.44
N CYS A 20 -8.47 -6.13 -24.49
CA CYS A 20 -7.56 -5.96 -23.34
C CYS A 20 -7.82 -4.70 -22.51
N VAL A 21 -8.85 -3.90 -22.83
CA VAL A 21 -9.19 -2.70 -22.06
C VAL A 21 -10.34 -3.03 -21.11
N GLY A 22 -10.03 -3.18 -19.82
CA GLY A 22 -11.05 -3.12 -18.78
C GLY A 22 -10.95 -4.15 -17.66
N CYS A 23 -9.75 -4.51 -17.17
CA CYS A 23 -9.62 -4.87 -15.75
C CYS A 23 -9.68 -3.59 -14.91
N GLU A 24 -10.79 -2.86 -14.98
CA GLU A 24 -11.08 -1.85 -13.96
C GLU A 24 -11.49 -2.60 -12.69
N PRO A 25 -10.79 -2.41 -11.56
CA PRO A 25 -11.26 -2.93 -10.29
C PRO A 25 -12.59 -2.24 -10.01
N ARG A 26 -13.67 -3.01 -10.08
CA ARG A 26 -15.02 -2.57 -9.73
C ARG A 26 -14.94 -1.87 -8.37
N ALA A 27 -15.16 -0.56 -8.33
CA ALA A 27 -15.15 0.19 -7.07
C ALA A 27 -16.11 -0.50 -6.09
N GLY A 28 -15.57 -1.09 -5.02
CA GLY A 28 -16.34 -1.91 -4.09
C GLY A 28 -17.50 -1.12 -3.50
N THR A 29 -18.69 -1.71 -3.46
CA THR A 29 -19.92 -1.09 -2.94
C THR A 29 -20.01 -1.09 -1.40
N GLY A 30 -18.92 -1.46 -0.72
CA GLY A 30 -18.84 -1.61 0.73
C GLY A 30 -17.50 -1.15 1.31
N HIS A 31 -17.06 -1.75 2.42
CA HIS A 31 -15.86 -1.36 3.17
C HIS A 31 -14.56 -1.40 2.32
N GLU A 32 -14.54 -2.19 1.26
CA GLU A 32 -13.42 -2.33 0.32
C GLU A 32 -12.99 -0.99 -0.31
N ARG A 33 -13.90 -0.02 -0.46
CA ARG A 33 -13.58 1.32 -0.97
C ARG A 33 -12.58 2.08 -0.08
N TYR A 34 -12.50 1.72 1.20
CA TYR A 34 -11.58 2.30 2.17
C TYR A 34 -10.28 1.51 2.26
N VAL A 35 -10.14 0.41 1.52
CA VAL A 35 -8.86 -0.32 1.47
C VAL A 35 -7.98 0.38 0.44
N PRO A 36 -6.86 1.00 0.85
CA PRO A 36 -5.98 1.67 -0.11
C PRO A 36 -5.40 0.67 -1.12
N VAL A 37 -5.01 1.17 -2.29
CA VAL A 37 -4.22 0.40 -3.26
C VAL A 37 -2.84 0.06 -2.68
N PRO A 38 -2.19 -1.05 -3.11
CA PRO A 38 -0.97 -1.54 -2.46
C PRO A 38 0.16 -0.51 -2.35
N GLU A 39 0.41 0.23 -3.42
CA GLU A 39 1.46 1.26 -3.45
C GLU A 39 1.23 2.35 -2.41
N LYS A 40 -0.01 2.83 -2.29
CA LYS A 40 -0.41 3.84 -1.30
C LYS A 40 -0.28 3.30 0.12
N ALA A 41 -0.71 2.07 0.37
CA ALA A 41 -0.60 1.45 1.69
C ALA A 41 0.85 1.26 2.12
N ARG A 42 1.71 0.75 1.23
CA ARG A 42 3.14 0.56 1.49
C ARG A 42 3.81 1.89 1.80
N ALA A 43 3.58 2.92 0.98
CA ALA A 43 4.12 4.26 1.21
C ALA A 43 3.67 4.84 2.55
N THR A 44 2.41 4.60 2.94
CA THR A 44 1.85 5.08 4.22
C THR A 44 2.56 4.44 5.41
N ILE A 45 2.81 3.13 5.38
CA ILE A 45 3.58 2.45 6.44
C ILE A 45 5.01 2.98 6.47
N THR A 46 5.66 3.16 5.32
CA THR A 46 7.02 3.71 5.26
C THR A 46 7.09 5.09 5.94
N VAL A 47 6.16 6.00 5.62
CA VAL A 47 6.10 7.33 6.24
C VAL A 47 5.87 7.24 7.76
N ALA A 48 4.98 6.36 8.21
CA ALA A 48 4.72 6.15 9.64
C ALA A 48 5.94 5.60 10.40
N LEU A 49 6.72 4.70 9.77
CA LEU A 49 7.93 4.11 10.35
C LEU A 49 9.11 5.07 10.32
N GLU A 50 9.27 5.88 9.27
CA GLU A 50 10.28 6.95 9.22
C GLU A 50 10.01 8.01 10.30
N MET A 51 8.74 8.37 10.53
CA MET A 51 8.33 9.22 11.64
C MET A 51 8.73 8.62 12.99
N TRP A 52 8.53 7.31 13.18
CA TRP A 52 9.00 6.63 14.39
C TRP A 52 10.53 6.65 14.52
N GLN A 53 11.28 6.38 13.46
CA GLN A 53 12.75 6.44 13.50
C GLN A 53 13.27 7.82 13.92
N ARG A 54 12.55 8.90 13.60
CA ARG A 54 12.88 10.26 14.04
C ARG A 54 12.48 10.56 15.49
N GLY A 55 11.87 9.61 16.20
CA GLY A 55 11.42 9.78 17.58
C GLY A 55 10.17 10.63 17.72
N GLU A 56 9.41 10.83 16.65
CA GLU A 56 8.17 11.60 16.69
C GLU A 56 7.03 10.79 17.36
N PRO A 57 6.11 11.47 18.07
CA PRO A 57 5.01 10.82 18.77
C PRO A 57 3.98 10.23 17.80
N VAL A 58 3.18 9.28 18.29
CA VAL A 58 2.01 8.76 17.57
C VAL A 58 0.98 9.87 17.31
N GLY A 59 0.15 9.70 16.28
CA GLY A 59 -0.86 10.67 15.87
C GLY A 59 -0.74 11.06 14.41
N GLU A 60 -1.13 12.29 14.10
CA GLU A 60 -1.08 12.84 12.74
C GLU A 60 0.36 13.04 12.27
N VAL A 61 0.67 12.58 11.05
CA VAL A 61 1.97 12.83 10.41
C VAL A 61 1.86 14.12 9.59
N PRO A 62 2.50 15.21 10.02
CA PRO A 62 2.35 16.51 9.37
C PRO A 62 2.92 16.50 7.95
N GLY A 63 2.32 17.29 7.06
CA GLY A 63 2.79 17.45 5.68
C GLY A 63 2.43 16.31 4.73
N THR A 64 1.66 15.31 5.19
CA THR A 64 1.15 14.23 4.34
C THR A 64 -0.16 14.62 3.64
N LYS A 65 -0.35 14.13 2.40
CA LYS A 65 -1.61 14.22 1.65
C LYS A 65 -1.83 12.90 0.90
N PRO A 66 -2.87 12.10 1.20
CA PRO A 66 -3.85 12.29 2.30
C PRO A 66 -3.20 12.30 3.68
N LEU A 67 -3.92 12.80 4.69
CA LEU A 67 -3.44 12.84 6.06
C LEU A 67 -3.15 11.41 6.55
N VAL A 68 -1.95 11.16 7.07
CA VAL A 68 -1.59 9.89 7.69
C VAL A 68 -1.77 10.01 9.20
N VAL A 69 -2.48 9.06 9.81
CA VAL A 69 -2.69 9.00 11.26
C VAL A 69 -2.19 7.66 11.79
N VAL A 70 -1.20 7.71 12.66
CA VAL A 70 -0.61 6.53 13.29
C VAL A 70 -1.32 6.27 14.61
N VAL A 71 -1.94 5.09 14.70
CA VAL A 71 -2.60 4.56 15.89
C VAL A 71 -1.79 3.36 16.36
N ASP A 72 -0.70 3.63 17.06
CA ASP A 72 0.22 2.60 17.53
C ASP A 72 0.17 2.52 19.06
N SER A 73 -0.37 1.42 19.57
CA SER A 73 -0.44 1.12 21.00
C SER A 73 0.74 0.28 21.51
N PHE A 74 1.65 -0.13 20.63
CA PHE A 74 2.72 -1.08 20.94
C PHE A 74 4.08 -0.41 21.17
N ARG A 75 4.26 0.85 20.74
CA ARG A 75 5.49 1.61 21.07
C ARG A 75 5.66 1.70 22.57
N ARG A 76 6.83 1.27 23.06
CA ARG A 76 7.20 1.44 24.46
C ARG A 76 7.91 2.77 24.66
N GLU A 77 7.72 3.38 25.82
CA GLU A 77 8.46 4.57 26.20
C GLU A 77 9.97 4.29 26.19
N GLY A 78 10.75 5.20 25.58
CA GLY A 78 12.21 5.06 25.45
C GLY A 78 12.70 4.08 24.37
N GLN A 79 11.80 3.31 23.75
CA GLN A 79 12.16 2.39 22.66
C GLN A 79 12.44 3.17 21.36
N THR A 80 13.63 2.99 20.81
CA THR A 80 14.05 3.67 19.57
C THR A 80 14.05 2.68 18.42
N LEU A 81 13.35 3.01 17.33
CA LEU A 81 13.42 2.23 16.09
C LEU A 81 14.69 2.61 15.33
N GLU A 82 15.64 1.69 15.20
CA GLU A 82 16.87 1.92 14.43
C GLU A 82 16.67 1.61 12.95
N GLN A 83 16.06 0.47 12.63
CA GLN A 83 15.87 0.03 11.26
C GLN A 83 14.51 -0.64 11.09
N PHE A 84 13.95 -0.53 9.89
CA PHE A 84 12.81 -1.33 9.49
C PHE A 84 12.99 -1.88 8.07
N GLU A 85 12.31 -2.98 7.79
CA GLU A 85 12.22 -3.59 6.47
C GLU A 85 10.80 -4.08 6.22
N VAL A 86 10.15 -3.57 5.17
CA VAL A 86 8.83 -4.04 4.74
C VAL A 86 9.01 -5.34 3.95
N LEU A 87 8.73 -6.48 4.58
CA LEU A 87 8.96 -7.81 4.02
C LEU A 87 7.96 -8.17 2.93
N GLY A 88 6.72 -7.66 3.02
CA GLY A 88 5.69 -7.90 2.01
C GLY A 88 4.27 -7.77 2.53
N GLU A 89 3.32 -7.80 1.61
CA GLU A 89 1.89 -7.83 1.91
C GLU A 89 1.52 -9.22 2.47
N VAL A 90 0.69 -9.24 3.51
CA VAL A 90 0.16 -10.46 4.12
C VAL A 90 -1.37 -10.38 4.22
N PRO A 91 -2.09 -11.50 4.31
CA PRO A 91 -3.54 -11.47 4.44
C PRO A 91 -3.99 -10.64 5.64
N GLY A 92 -4.85 -9.64 5.37
CA GLY A 92 -5.62 -8.88 6.35
C GLY A 92 -7.09 -9.27 6.31
N LEU A 93 -7.86 -8.91 7.35
CA LEU A 93 -9.30 -9.19 7.38
C LEU A 93 -10.08 -8.20 6.50
N THR A 94 -9.94 -6.91 6.81
CA THR A 94 -10.66 -5.82 6.12
C THR A 94 -9.75 -4.66 5.75
N GLN A 95 -8.46 -4.74 6.11
CA GLN A 95 -7.44 -3.74 5.87
C GLN A 95 -6.35 -4.31 4.96
N ARG A 96 -5.54 -3.43 4.39
CA ARG A 96 -4.32 -3.88 3.72
C ARG A 96 -3.20 -4.02 4.74
N THR A 97 -2.63 -5.22 4.85
CA THR A 97 -1.69 -5.55 5.93
C THR A 97 -0.32 -5.92 5.38
N TYR A 98 0.74 -5.43 6.02
CA TYR A 98 2.13 -5.76 5.68
C TYR A 98 2.85 -6.35 6.88
N LEU A 99 3.71 -7.33 6.61
CA LEU A 99 4.67 -7.81 7.60
C LEU A 99 5.93 -6.96 7.50
N VAL A 100 6.35 -6.41 8.63
CA VAL A 100 7.52 -5.54 8.74
C VAL A 100 8.47 -6.11 9.77
N LYS A 101 9.75 -6.20 9.43
CA LYS A 101 10.82 -6.45 10.39
C LYS A 101 11.24 -5.11 11.01
N LEU A 102 11.25 -5.03 12.32
CA LEU A 102 11.69 -3.87 13.10
C LEU A 102 12.95 -4.26 13.88
N THR A 103 13.93 -3.36 13.89
CA THR A 103 15.14 -3.47 14.70
C THR A 103 15.16 -2.29 15.65
N PHE A 104 15.18 -2.58 16.95
CA PHE A 104 15.14 -1.59 18.01
C PHE A 104 16.49 -1.44 18.69
N ALA A 105 16.74 -0.24 19.20
CA ALA A 105 17.69 0.01 20.26
C ALA A 105 16.97 0.32 21.58
N ASN A 106 17.68 0.06 22.68
CA ASN A 106 17.26 0.37 24.05
C ASN A 106 15.90 -0.24 24.44
N PRO A 107 15.82 -1.58 24.65
CA PRO A 107 16.86 -2.58 24.49
C PRO A 107 17.01 -3.05 23.03
N ALA A 108 18.17 -3.61 22.70
CA ALA A 108 18.40 -4.21 21.39
C ALA A 108 17.46 -5.40 21.17
N ALA A 109 16.63 -5.35 20.14
CA ALA A 109 15.68 -6.40 19.80
C ALA A 109 15.31 -6.38 18.32
N GLU A 110 14.93 -7.53 17.78
CA GLU A 110 14.30 -7.64 16.46
C GLU A 110 12.90 -8.24 16.58
N GLU A 111 11.93 -7.63 15.93
CA GLU A 111 10.55 -8.09 15.94
C GLU A 111 9.98 -8.11 14.52
N LYS A 112 9.08 -9.07 14.24
CA LYS A 112 8.29 -9.08 13.01
C LYS A 112 6.84 -8.74 13.36
N VAL A 113 6.40 -7.56 12.95
CA VAL A 113 5.11 -7.00 13.33
C VAL A 113 4.26 -6.81 12.08
N ARG A 114 2.94 -6.97 12.22
CA ARG A 114 1.98 -6.70 11.15
C ARG A 114 1.46 -5.28 11.31
N PHE A 115 1.58 -4.47 10.27
CA PHE A 115 0.95 -3.16 10.19
C PHE A 115 -0.25 -3.21 9.27
N ALA A 116 -1.36 -2.60 9.67
CA ALA A 116 -2.57 -2.53 8.87
C ALA A 116 -2.86 -1.09 8.44
N VAL A 117 -3.22 -0.89 7.17
CA VAL A 117 -3.60 0.40 6.60
C VAL A 117 -5.04 0.39 6.12
N LEU A 118 -5.79 1.41 6.52
CA LEU A 118 -7.19 1.61 6.14
C LEU A 118 -7.49 3.10 5.98
N GLY A 119 -8.35 3.46 5.04
CA GLY A 119 -8.86 4.81 4.86
C GLY A 119 -8.66 5.36 3.45
N ILE A 120 -9.03 6.62 3.29
CA ILE A 120 -8.85 7.38 2.04
C ILE A 120 -8.15 8.69 2.38
N ASP A 121 -8.77 9.47 3.27
CA ASP A 121 -8.24 10.67 3.90
C ASP A 121 -9.04 10.91 5.20
N PRO A 122 -8.47 10.62 6.40
CA PRO A 122 -7.11 10.16 6.61
C PRO A 122 -6.88 8.68 6.22
N LEU A 123 -5.60 8.32 6.06
CA LEU A 123 -5.09 6.96 6.08
C LEU A 123 -4.61 6.61 7.49
N TRP A 124 -5.20 5.58 8.08
CA TRP A 124 -4.89 5.08 9.40
C TRP A 124 -3.87 3.96 9.33
N VAL A 125 -2.84 4.01 10.19
CA VAL A 125 -1.85 2.94 10.38
C VAL A 125 -2.02 2.37 11.78
N TYR A 126 -2.22 1.06 11.87
CA TYR A 126 -2.33 0.30 13.12
C TYR A 126 -1.19 -0.69 13.26
#